data_AF-A0A6B1FFQ8-F1
#
_entry.id   AF-A0A6B1FFQ8-F1
#
_cell.length_a   1.000
_cell.length_b   1.000
_cell.length_c   1.000
_cell.angle_alpha   90.00
_cell.angle_beta   90.00
_cell.angle_gamma   90.00
#
_symmetry.space_group_name_H-M   'P 1'
#
loop_
_entity.id
_entity.type
_entity.pdbx_description
1 polymer ?
#
loop_
_entity_poly.entity_id
_entity_poly.type
_entity_poly.pdbx_seq_one_letter_code
_entity_poly.pdbx_strand_id
1 'polypeptide(L)' 'MIVSLLRTIRPQVGERWHADEVWVKINGNIKYLFAMVGGEMRFVLARKVADSKNRHNARSLLKEVR' A
#
# COMPACT_ATOMS: atom_id res chain seq x y z
N MET A 1 -3.55 -18.76 16.49
CA MET A 1 -3.76 -19.50 15.22
C MET A 1 -3.75 -18.58 13.99
N ILE A 2 -4.43 -17.43 14.01
CA ILE A 2 -4.51 -16.49 12.86
C ILE A 2 -3.15 -15.91 12.43
N VAL A 3 -2.27 -15.57 13.39
CA VAL A 3 -0.94 -14.99 13.12
C VAL A 3 -0.02 -15.96 12.35
N SER A 4 -0.20 -17.27 12.55
CA SER A 4 0.60 -18.28 11.84
C SER A 4 0.22 -18.39 10.38
N LEU A 5 -1.06 -18.21 10.03
CA LEU A 5 -1.56 -18.34 8.66
C LEU A 5 -0.92 -17.29 7.74
N LEU A 6 -0.74 -16.07 8.26
CA LEU A 6 -0.13 -14.94 7.54
C LEU A 6 1.34 -15.19 7.16
N ARG A 7 2.06 -16.04 7.89
CA ARG A 7 3.45 -16.38 7.59
C ARG A 7 3.58 -17.46 6.51
N THR A 8 2.53 -18.25 6.29
CA THR A 8 2.54 -19.37 5.32
C THR A 8 1.84 -19.02 4.01
N ILE A 9 1.02 -17.97 3.99
CA ILE A 9 0.42 -17.44 2.76
C ILE A 9 1.54 -16.88 1.89
N ARG A 10 1.88 -17.59 0.81
CA ARG A 10 2.59 -17.00 -0.31
C ARG A 10 1.57 -16.17 -1.07
N PRO A 11 1.64 -14.83 -1.04
CA PRO A 11 0.70 -14.02 -1.81
C PRO A 11 0.88 -14.40 -3.28
N GLN A 12 -0.20 -14.88 -3.91
CA GLN A 12 -0.24 -15.01 -5.36
C GLN A 12 -0.35 -13.59 -5.91
N VAL A 13 0.80 -12.94 -6.06
CA VAL A 13 0.92 -11.69 -6.81
C VAL A 13 0.69 -12.04 -8.27
N GLY A 14 -0.57 -11.92 -8.70
CA GLY A 14 -0.90 -11.92 -10.12
C GLY A 14 -0.13 -10.82 -10.86
N GLU A 15 -0.10 -10.88 -12.18
CA GLU A 15 0.70 -9.98 -13.03
C GLU A 15 0.24 -8.50 -12.99
N ARG A 16 -0.91 -8.22 -12.35
CA ARG A 16 -1.50 -6.87 -12.28
C ARG A 16 -1.55 -6.36 -10.86
N TRP A 17 -0.97 -5.18 -10.65
CA TRP A 17 -1.00 -4.44 -9.39
C TRP A 17 -1.74 -3.12 -9.58
N HIS A 18 -2.53 -2.75 -8.57
CA HIS A 18 -3.18 -1.44 -8.50
C HIS A 18 -2.42 -0.57 -7.51
N ALA A 19 -2.14 0.67 -7.89
CA ALA A 19 -1.55 1.66 -7.01
C ALA A 19 -2.52 2.82 -6.86
N ASP A 20 -2.94 3.08 -5.63
CA ASP A 20 -3.93 4.09 -5.30
C ASP A 20 -3.34 5.13 -4.34
N GLU A 21 -3.84 6.36 -4.46
CA GLU A 21 -3.57 7.47 -3.56
C GLU A 21 -4.87 7.87 -2.86
N VAL A 22 -4.86 7.86 -1.54
CA VAL A 22 -5.97 8.33 -0.70
C VAL A 22 -5.45 9.42 0.21
N TRP A 23 -6.21 10.49 0.39
CA TRP A 23 -5.92 11.48 1.44
C TRP A 23 -6.95 11.35 2.56
N VAL A 24 -6.51 11.56 3.80
CA VAL A 24 -7.35 11.51 4.99
C VAL A 24 -7.08 12.75 5.81
N LYS A 25 -8.14 13.36 6.35
CA LYS A 25 -8.05 14.49 7.26
C LYS A 25 -8.36 14.04 8.68
N ILE A 26 -7.39 14.15 9.58
CA ILE A 26 -7.52 13.79 11.00
C ILE A 26 -7.18 15.02 11.83
N ASN A 27 -8.12 15.50 12.65
CA ASN A 27 -7.94 16.68 13.50
C ASN A 27 -7.40 17.90 12.74
N GLY A 28 -7.93 18.17 11.54
CA GLY A 28 -7.48 19.29 10.70
C GLY A 28 -6.26 18.98 9.83
N ASN A 29 -5.47 17.96 10.15
CA ASN A 29 -4.25 17.62 9.43
C ASN A 29 -4.53 16.64 8.28
N ILE A 30 -4.13 17.02 7.08
CA ILE A 30 -4.22 16.16 5.89
C ILE A 30 -2.99 15.25 5.86
N LYS A 31 -3.23 13.96 5.67
CA LYS A 31 -2.20 12.95 5.40
C LYS A 31 -2.51 12.25 4.09
N TYR A 32 -1.47 11.94 3.34
CA TYR A 32 -1.55 11.19 2.09
C TYR A 32 -1.10 9.76 2.34
N LEU A 33 -1.96 8.82 1.96
CA LEU A 33 -1.74 7.40 2.01
C LEU A 33 -1.57 6.89 0.58
N PHE A 34 -0.39 6.34 0.30
CA PHE A 34 -0.11 5.63 -0.94
C PHE A 34 -0.15 4.15 -0.63
N ALA A 35 -0.97 3.39 -1.36
CA ALA A 35 -1.11 1.95 -1.17
C ALA A 35 -0.95 1.22 -2.51
N MET A 36 -0.20 0.12 -2.48
CA MET A 36 -0.15 -0.83 -3.59
C MET A 36 -0.91 -2.08 -3.20
N VAL A 37 -1.82 -2.53 -4.06
CA VAL A 37 -2.71 -3.65 -3.81
C VAL A 37 -2.58 -4.67 -4.94
N GLY A 38 -2.38 -5.93 -4.57
CA GLY A 38 -2.36 -7.03 -5.55
C GLY A 38 -3.75 -7.24 -6.16
N GLY A 39 -3.84 -7.45 -7.48
CA GLY A 39 -5.11 -7.48 -8.21
C GLY A 39 -6.08 -8.58 -7.76
N GLU A 40 -5.59 -9.81 -7.62
CA GLU A 40 -6.43 -11.00 -7.38
C GLU A 40 -6.84 -11.16 -5.90
N MET A 41 -5.89 -11.09 -4.96
CA MET A 41 -6.16 -11.33 -3.53
C MET A 41 -6.36 -10.05 -2.69
N ARG A 42 -6.25 -8.86 -3.28
CA ARG A 42 -6.45 -7.55 -2.62
C ARG A 42 -5.63 -7.31 -1.34
N PHE A 43 -4.50 -8.01 -1.18
CA PHE A 43 -3.55 -7.70 -0.11
C PHE A 43 -2.83 -6.38 -0.38
N VAL A 44 -2.66 -5.57 0.67
CA VAL A 44 -1.81 -4.38 0.63
C VAL A 44 -0.35 -4.83 0.64
N LEU A 45 0.34 -4.61 -0.47
CA LEU A 45 1.74 -5.02 -0.69
C LEU A 45 2.73 -3.99 -0.16
N ALA A 46 2.40 -2.70 -0.28
CA ALA A 46 3.23 -1.61 0.22
C ALA A 46 2.35 -0.43 0.64
N ARG A 47 2.80 0.31 1.65
CA ARG A 47 2.07 1.45 2.19
C ARG A 47 3.01 2.56 2.64
N LYS A 48 2.75 3.78 2.18
CA LYS A 48 3.49 4.97 2.60
C LYS A 48 2.53 6.06 3.06
N VAL A 49 2.80 6.62 4.23
CA VAL A 49 2.09 7.80 4.74
C VAL A 49 3.01 9.02 4.57
N ALA A 50 2.47 10.10 4.04
CA ALA A 50 3.18 11.34 3.84
C ALA A 50 2.37 12.54 4.29
N ASP A 51 3.07 13.57 4.74
CA ASP A 51 2.48 14.82 5.21
C ASP A 51 2.19 15.80 4.07
N SER A 52 2.72 15.54 2.88
CA SER A 52 2.48 16.36 1.69
C SER A 52 2.50 15.52 0.42
N LYS A 53 1.71 15.94 -0.57
CA LYS A 53 1.64 15.34 -1.90
C LYS A 53 2.89 15.60 -2.76
N ASN A 54 3.54 16.74 -2.58
CA ASN A 54 4.50 17.29 -3.55
C ASN A 54 5.86 16.55 -3.63
N ARG A 55 6.15 15.61 -2.72
CA ARG A 55 7.40 14.81 -2.74
C ARG A 55 7.19 13.30 -2.87
N HIS A 56 5.94 12.84 -2.96
CA HIS A 56 5.63 11.42 -2.96
C HIS A 56 4.64 11.09 -4.07
N ASN A 57 4.99 10.08 -4.87
CA ASN A 57 4.18 9.57 -5.97
C ASN A 57 4.05 8.05 -5.78
N ALA A 58 2.92 7.48 -6.20
CA ALA A 58 2.68 6.04 -6.26
C ALA A 58 3.85 5.23 -6.87
N ARG A 59 4.62 5.80 -7.82
CA ARG A 59 5.86 5.21 -8.35
C ARG A 59 6.90 4.85 -7.29
N SER A 60 6.95 5.58 -6.18
CA SER A 60 7.88 5.28 -5.08
C SER A 60 7.57 3.95 -4.39
N LEU A 61 6.33 3.47 -4.47
CA LEU A 61 5.93 2.19 -3.91
C LEU A 61 6.61 1.01 -4.64
N LEU A 62 6.92 1.14 -5.94
CA LEU A 62 7.63 0.11 -6.70
C LEU A 62 9.06 -0.13 -6.20
N LYS A 63 9.66 0.82 -5.48
CA LYS A 63 10.99 0.69 -4.89
C LYS A 63 10.98 0.12 -3.47
N GLU A 64 9.82 0.06 -2.83
CA GLU A 64 9.68 -0.43 -1.45
C GLU A 64 9.26 -1.92 -1.38
N VAL A 65 8.88 -2.53 -2.50
CA VAL A 65 8.64 -3.97 -2.59
C VAL A 65 10.00 -4.69 -2.71
N ARG A 66 10.39 -5.42 -1.65
CA ARG A 66 11.60 -6.25 -1.59
C ARG A 66 11.23 -7.72 -1.40
#